data_AF-A0A1X4I6P7-F1
#
_entry.id   AF-A0A1X4I6P7-F1
#
_cell.length_a   1.000
_cell.length_b   1.000
_cell.length_c   1.000
_cell.angle_alpha   90.00
_cell.angle_beta   90.00
_cell.angle_gamma   90.00
#
_symmetry.space_group_name_H-M   'P 1'
#
loop_
_entity.id
_entity.type
_entity.pdbx_description
1 polymer ?
#
loop_
_entity_poly.entity_id
_entity_poly.type
_entity_poly.pdbx_seq_one_letter_code
_entity_poly.pdbx_strand_id
1 'polypeptide(L)'
;MTVIRSPLPAPVRHRHWPLCRRCSGIALDLGSARTRAWIAGRGMVLDVPTVTFPGTGAIHPVQRGTIVDIPGTARMLERLLGHRLPRLGRPLVVVTAPVLDGLAFRTAARTAVEVLRPRAVLTVPGARAVALAA
;
A
#
# COMPACT_ATOMS: atom_id res chain seq x y z
N MET A 1 -50.12 21.36 -6.59
CA MET A 1 -48.66 21.59 -6.63
C MET A 1 -47.97 20.25 -6.78
N THR A 2 -47.47 19.93 -7.97
CA THR A 2 -46.84 18.63 -8.27
C THR A 2 -45.32 18.81 -8.22
N VAL A 3 -44.66 18.21 -7.23
CA VAL A 3 -43.20 18.32 -7.05
C VAL A 3 -42.53 17.31 -7.97
N ILE A 4 -41.89 17.81 -9.02
CA ILE A 4 -41.02 17.01 -9.89
C ILE A 4 -39.76 16.68 -9.09
N ARG A 5 -39.62 15.42 -8.66
CA ARG A 5 -38.37 14.93 -8.05
C ARG A 5 -37.37 14.66 -9.17
N SER A 6 -36.43 15.58 -9.36
CA SER A 6 -35.24 15.34 -10.17
C SER A 6 -34.40 14.25 -9.52
N PRO A 7 -34.00 13.19 -10.25
CA PRO A 7 -33.11 12.17 -9.70
C PRO A 7 -31.75 12.80 -9.37
N LEU A 8 -31.22 12.50 -8.18
CA LEU A 8 -29.87 12.88 -7.82
C LEU A 8 -28.87 12.27 -8.82
N PRO A 9 -27.82 13.01 -9.22
CA PRO A 9 -26.78 12.46 -10.07
C PRO A 9 -26.17 11.25 -9.39
N ALA A 10 -26.08 10.14 -10.13
CA ALA A 10 -25.42 8.93 -9.65
C ALA A 10 -23.99 9.29 -9.19
N PRO A 11 -23.52 8.73 -8.06
CA PRO A 11 -22.17 8.99 -7.59
C PRO A 11 -21.19 8.65 -8.71
N VAL A 12 -20.28 9.59 -8.99
CA VAL A 12 -19.22 9.42 -9.99
C VAL A 12 -18.43 8.17 -9.61
N ARG A 13 -18.71 7.06 -10.29
CA ARG A 13 -17.86 5.88 -10.19
C ARG A 13 -16.50 6.31 -10.72
N HIS A 14 -15.53 6.48 -9.81
CA HIS A 14 -14.14 6.71 -10.17
C HIS A 14 -13.77 5.68 -11.24
N ARG A 15 -13.56 6.15 -12.48
CA ARG A 15 -13.15 5.28 -13.58
C ARG A 15 -11.92 4.54 -13.10
N HIS A 16 -12.00 3.21 -13.07
CA HIS A 16 -10.89 2.35 -12.66
C HIS A 16 -9.74 2.55 -13.64
N TRP A 17 -8.87 3.51 -13.34
CA TRP A 17 -7.57 3.58 -13.95
C TRP A 17 -6.72 2.43 -13.36
N PRO A 18 -6.00 1.67 -14.19
CA PRO A 18 -5.76 1.92 -15.61
C PRO A 18 -6.46 0.93 -16.55
N LEU A 19 -6.87 1.44 -17.71
CA LEU A 19 -7.15 0.70 -18.95
C LEU A 19 -5.94 -0.14 -19.45
N CYS A 20 -4.80 -0.04 -18.77
CA CYS A 20 -3.57 -0.77 -19.06
C CYS A 20 -3.42 -1.94 -18.07
N ARG A 21 -3.66 -3.17 -18.55
CA ARG A 21 -3.41 -4.43 -17.79
C ARG A 21 -1.96 -4.59 -17.31
N ARG A 22 -1.02 -3.82 -17.88
CA ARG A 22 0.41 -3.80 -17.52
C ARG A 22 0.75 -2.77 -16.43
N CYS A 23 -0.20 -1.90 -16.09
CA CYS A 23 0.00 -0.78 -15.21
C CYS A 23 -0.56 -1.12 -13.82
N SER A 24 -0.03 -2.15 -13.17
CA SER A 24 -0.47 -2.53 -11.82
C SER A 24 -0.27 -1.37 -10.84
N GLY A 25 -1.22 -1.23 -9.91
CA GLY A 25 -1.15 -0.31 -8.79
C GLY A 25 -1.27 -1.10 -7.48
N ILE A 26 -0.43 -0.76 -6.52
CA ILE A 26 -0.42 -1.36 -5.18
C ILE A 26 -0.64 -0.24 -4.17
N ALA A 27 -1.62 -0.38 -3.29
CA ALA A 27 -1.68 0.39 -2.06
C ALA A 27 -1.11 -0.48 -0.93
N LEU A 28 -0.23 0.09 -0.11
CA LEU A 28 0.49 -0.60 0.94
C LEU A 28 0.36 0.19 2.24
N ASP A 29 -0.12 -0.49 3.28
CA ASP A 29 -0.12 0.00 4.65
C ASP A 29 0.91 -0.76 5.47
N LEU A 30 1.97 -0.07 5.88
CA LEU A 30 3.10 -0.61 6.64
C LEU A 30 2.99 -0.19 8.12
N GLY A 31 2.09 -0.86 8.85
CA GLY A 31 1.94 -0.66 10.29
C GLY A 31 2.93 -1.51 11.10
N SER A 32 3.18 -1.12 12.35
CA SER A 32 4.04 -1.91 13.25
C SER A 32 3.45 -3.28 13.61
N ALA A 33 2.12 -3.37 13.74
CA ALA A 33 1.45 -4.63 14.06
C ALA A 33 1.07 -5.42 12.82
N ARG A 34 0.58 -4.74 11.78
CA ARG A 34 0.04 -5.37 10.57
C ARG A 34 0.51 -4.67 9.31
N THR A 35 0.78 -5.48 8.29
CA THR A 35 1.04 -5.05 6.92
C THR A 35 -0.16 -5.44 6.07
N ARG A 36 -0.73 -4.48 5.36
CA ARG A 36 -1.87 -4.68 4.46
C ARG A 36 -1.53 -4.22 3.07
N ALA A 37 -2.03 -4.92 2.07
CA ALA A 37 -1.87 -4.49 0.69
C ALA A 37 -3.12 -4.72 -0.14
N TRP A 38 -3.35 -3.78 -1.06
CA TRP A 38 -4.40 -3.84 -2.07
C TRP A 38 -3.77 -3.77 -3.45
N ILE A 39 -4.33 -4.53 -4.39
CA ILE A 39 -3.97 -4.45 -5.81
C ILE A 39 -5.15 -3.86 -6.57
N ALA A 40 -4.88 -2.85 -7.39
CA ALA A 40 -5.88 -2.23 -8.24
C ALA A 40 -6.62 -3.29 -9.08
N GLY A 41 -7.95 -3.30 -9.01
CA GLY A 41 -8.80 -4.28 -9.70
C GLY A 41 -8.91 -5.66 -9.01
N ARG A 42 -8.19 -5.91 -7.90
CA ARG A 42 -8.30 -7.14 -7.10
C ARG A 42 -8.75 -6.90 -5.66
N GLY A 43 -8.75 -5.66 -5.20
CA GLY A 43 -9.07 -5.34 -3.81
C GLY A 43 -7.91 -5.70 -2.87
N MET A 44 -8.23 -5.99 -1.61
CA MET A 44 -7.24 -6.38 -0.59
C MET A 44 -6.69 -7.78 -0.89
N VAL A 45 -5.38 -7.92 -0.98
CA VAL A 45 -4.71 -9.19 -1.32
C VAL A 45 -3.91 -9.79 -0.18
N LEU A 46 -3.65 -9.01 0.87
CA LEU A 46 -3.09 -9.49 2.13
C LEU A 46 -3.42 -8.55 3.28
N ASP A 47 -3.58 -9.15 4.45
CA ASP A 47 -3.55 -8.48 5.76
C ASP A 47 -2.88 -9.45 6.74
N VAL A 48 -1.63 -9.18 7.13
CA VAL A 48 -0.80 -10.12 7.90
C VAL A 48 -0.02 -9.39 9.00
N PRO A 49 0.47 -10.08 10.04
CA PRO A 49 1.39 -9.48 11.02
C PRO A 49 2.65 -8.91 10.35
N THR A 50 3.13 -7.76 10.84
CA THR A 50 4.38 -7.13 10.35
C THR A 50 5.59 -7.77 11.02
N VAL A 51 6.00 -8.92 10.50
CA VAL A 51 7.16 -9.69 11.00
C VAL A 51 7.99 -10.19 9.83
N THR A 52 9.31 -10.23 9.98
CA THR A 52 10.18 -10.84 8.96
C THR A 52 10.14 -12.37 9.05
N PHE A 53 10.49 -13.03 7.94
CA PHE A 53 10.61 -14.49 7.84
C PHE A 53 11.91 -14.85 7.10
N PRO A 54 12.59 -15.98 7.35
CA PRO A 54 12.52 -16.93 8.49
C PRO A 54 13.69 -16.73 9.49
N GLY A 55 13.59 -17.27 10.72
CA GLY A 55 14.63 -17.21 11.77
C GLY A 55 14.08 -17.59 13.17
N THR A 56 14.96 -17.76 14.18
CA THR A 56 14.63 -18.14 15.58
C THR A 56 13.95 -17.02 16.39
N GLY A 57 12.95 -16.37 15.82
CA GLY A 57 12.16 -15.34 16.47
C GLY A 57 11.49 -14.39 15.49
N ALA A 58 10.32 -13.87 15.86
CA ALA A 58 9.64 -12.82 15.11
C ALA A 58 10.37 -11.48 15.28
N ILE A 59 11.08 -11.05 14.24
CA ILE A 59 11.66 -9.70 14.19
C ILE A 59 10.61 -8.76 13.62
N HIS A 60 10.37 -7.64 14.30
CA HIS A 60 9.40 -6.62 13.91
C HIS A 60 10.14 -5.48 13.19
N PRO A 61 10.16 -5.44 11.84
CA PRO A 61 11.00 -4.51 11.09
C PRO A 61 10.44 -3.08 11.04
N VAL A 62 9.19 -2.91 11.52
CA VAL A 62 8.52 -1.61 11.65
C VAL A 62 8.07 -1.45 13.10
N GLN A 63 8.46 -0.37 13.77
CA GLN A 63 8.20 -0.12 15.18
C GLN A 63 7.84 1.34 15.42
N ARG A 64 6.71 1.59 16.08
CA ARG A 64 6.21 2.94 16.42
C ARG A 64 6.18 3.91 15.24
N GLY A 65 5.83 3.42 14.04
CA GLY A 65 5.81 4.22 12.82
C GLY A 65 7.19 4.45 12.17
N THR A 66 8.22 3.71 12.58
CA THR A 66 9.57 3.79 12.00
C THR A 66 9.94 2.45 11.38
N ILE A 67 10.54 2.46 10.19
CA ILE A 67 11.16 1.25 9.61
C ILE A 67 12.56 1.12 10.22
N VAL A 68 12.72 0.17 11.15
CA VAL A 68 13.96 -0.05 11.91
C VAL A 68 14.89 -1.07 11.24
N ASP A 69 14.36 -1.88 10.33
CA ASP A 69 15.12 -2.84 9.51
C ASP A 69 14.66 -2.77 8.04
N ILE A 70 15.32 -1.92 7.24
CA ILE A 70 15.01 -1.74 5.81
C ILE A 70 15.23 -3.04 5.03
N PRO A 71 16.39 -3.73 5.12
CA PRO A 71 16.58 -5.01 4.43
C PRO A 71 15.56 -6.08 4.81
N GLY A 72 15.21 -6.20 6.11
CA GLY A 72 14.18 -7.12 6.58
C GLY A 72 12.80 -6.76 6.04
N THR A 73 12.46 -5.48 6.00
CA THR A 73 11.22 -5.00 5.38
C THR A 73 11.17 -5.35 3.89
N ALA A 74 12.26 -5.17 3.15
CA ALA A 74 12.35 -5.53 1.74
C ALA A 74 12.13 -7.04 1.53
N ARG A 75 12.84 -7.91 2.25
CA ARG A 75 12.64 -9.37 2.15
C ARG A 75 11.22 -9.80 2.50
N MET A 76 10.65 -9.19 3.54
CA MET A 76 9.26 -9.42 3.93
C MET A 76 8.30 -9.05 2.79
N LEU A 77 8.46 -7.86 2.19
CA LEU A 77 7.63 -7.40 1.08
C LEU A 77 7.80 -8.26 -0.18
N GLU A 78 9.02 -8.67 -0.52
CA GLU A 78 9.26 -9.57 -1.65
C GLU A 78 8.54 -10.90 -1.48
N ARG A 79 8.65 -11.50 -0.29
CA ARG A 79 7.98 -12.76 0.03
C ARG A 79 6.47 -12.62 0.00
N LEU A 80 5.93 -11.53 0.56
CA LEU A 80 4.49 -11.30 0.61
C LEU A 80 3.92 -10.91 -0.76
N LEU A 81 4.59 -10.07 -1.54
CA LEU A 81 3.97 -9.48 -2.73
C LEU A 81 4.56 -10.00 -4.05
N GLY A 82 5.79 -10.50 -4.07
CA GLY A 82 6.48 -10.90 -5.32
C GLY A 82 5.67 -11.88 -6.17
N HIS A 83 5.08 -12.90 -5.53
CA HIS A 83 4.25 -13.90 -6.22
C HIS A 83 2.82 -13.43 -6.54
N ARG A 84 2.39 -12.28 -5.98
CA ARG A 84 1.05 -11.70 -6.21
C ARG A 84 1.04 -10.71 -7.39
N LEU A 85 2.23 -10.24 -7.79
CA LEU A 85 2.41 -9.25 -8.85
C LEU A 85 2.60 -9.90 -10.22
N PRO A 86 2.16 -9.22 -11.31
CA PRO A 86 2.45 -9.67 -12.65
C PRO A 86 3.97 -9.82 -12.85
N ARG A 87 4.41 -10.94 -13.42
CA ARG A 87 5.84 -11.17 -13.75
C ARG A 87 6.40 -10.12 -14.71
N LEU A 88 5.51 -9.55 -15.55
CA LEU A 88 5.83 -8.53 -16.53
C LEU A 88 5.11 -7.22 -16.13
N GLY A 89 5.88 -6.22 -15.71
CA GLY A 89 5.37 -4.90 -15.36
C GLY A 89 6.11 -4.29 -14.17
N ARG A 90 5.96 -2.97 -14.01
CA ARG A 90 6.51 -2.20 -12.87
C ARG A 90 5.34 -1.49 -12.17
N PRO A 91 4.96 -1.89 -10.95
CA PRO A 91 3.78 -1.33 -10.29
C PRO A 91 3.99 0.14 -9.90
N LEU A 92 2.92 0.91 -9.86
CA LEU A 92 2.88 2.12 -9.04
C LEU A 92 2.61 1.69 -7.60
N VAL A 93 3.45 2.08 -6.65
CA VAL A 93 3.27 1.75 -5.23
C VAL A 93 2.86 3.01 -4.48
N VAL A 94 1.75 2.94 -3.74
CA VAL A 94 1.29 4.00 -2.85
C VAL A 94 1.42 3.49 -1.43
N VAL A 95 2.21 4.14 -0.60
CA VAL A 95 2.49 3.73 0.79
C VAL A 95 1.83 4.71 1.77
N THR A 96 1.16 4.22 2.80
CA THR A 96 0.73 5.07 3.92
C THR A 96 1.96 5.53 4.70
N ALA A 97 2.04 6.82 5.03
CA ALA A 97 3.12 7.37 5.84
C ALA A 97 2.58 7.80 7.20
N PRO A 98 3.25 7.47 8.31
CA PRO A 98 2.88 7.98 9.63
C PRO A 98 3.02 9.50 9.67
N VAL A 99 2.22 10.13 10.54
CA VAL A 99 2.16 11.59 10.68
C VAL A 99 3.46 12.14 11.28
N LEU A 100 3.99 11.44 12.30
CA LEU A 100 5.27 11.73 12.94
C LEU A 100 6.41 11.07 12.15
N ASP A 101 7.53 11.77 11.97
CA ASP A 101 8.72 11.32 11.23
C ASP A 101 8.50 10.91 9.76
N GLY A 102 7.54 11.57 9.11
CA GLY A 102 7.16 11.27 7.74
C GLY A 102 8.33 11.24 6.75
N LEU A 103 9.34 12.12 6.84
CA LEU A 103 10.44 12.09 5.85
C LEU A 103 11.35 10.87 6.02
N ALA A 104 11.78 10.55 7.24
CA ALA A 104 12.63 9.39 7.51
C ALA A 104 11.92 8.10 7.13
N PHE A 105 10.65 7.96 7.53
CA PHE A 105 9.83 6.83 7.12
C PHE A 105 9.67 6.77 5.60
N ARG A 106 9.35 7.88 4.93
CA ARG A 106 9.17 7.91 3.47
C ARG A 106 10.43 7.46 2.73
N THR A 107 11.60 7.92 3.16
CA THR A 107 12.88 7.50 2.56
C THR A 107 13.12 6.02 2.76
N ALA A 108 12.98 5.53 4.01
CA ALA A 108 13.16 4.11 4.33
C ALA A 108 12.15 3.21 3.58
N ALA A 109 10.89 3.63 3.53
CA ALA A 109 9.82 2.92 2.83
C ALA A 109 10.10 2.85 1.33
N ARG A 110 10.53 3.97 0.72
CA ARG A 110 10.93 4.02 -0.68
C ARG A 110 12.04 3.01 -0.98
N THR A 111 13.07 2.95 -0.15
CA THR A 111 14.17 1.97 -0.31
C THR A 111 13.64 0.54 -0.16
N ALA A 112 12.84 0.26 0.86
CA ALA A 112 12.33 -1.10 1.12
C ALA A 112 11.44 -1.64 -0.02
N VAL A 113 10.62 -0.78 -0.64
CA VAL A 113 9.70 -1.20 -1.72
C VAL A 113 10.39 -1.40 -3.07
N GLU A 114 11.65 -0.99 -3.24
CA GLU A 114 12.39 -1.18 -4.52
C GLU A 114 12.50 -2.65 -4.93
N VAL A 115 12.43 -3.57 -3.97
CA VAL A 115 12.39 -5.03 -4.26
C VAL A 115 11.20 -5.43 -5.14
N LEU A 116 10.10 -4.66 -5.11
CA LEU A 116 8.93 -4.87 -5.96
C LEU A 116 9.10 -4.24 -7.36
N ARG A 117 10.26 -3.64 -7.63
CA ARG A 117 10.62 -2.95 -8.88
C ARG A 117 9.58 -1.91 -9.33
N PRO A 118 9.14 -1.01 -8.43
CA PRO A 118 8.11 -0.04 -8.75
C PRO A 118 8.55 0.89 -9.90
N ARG A 119 7.59 1.42 -10.66
CA ARG A 119 7.85 2.52 -11.60
C ARG A 119 7.88 3.87 -10.90
N ALA A 120 7.16 3.99 -9.80
CA ALA A 120 7.13 5.14 -8.92
C ALA A 120 6.59 4.72 -7.55
N VAL A 121 6.99 5.47 -6.53
CA VAL A 121 6.51 5.32 -5.15
C VAL A 121 5.89 6.65 -4.72
N LEU A 122 4.62 6.61 -4.32
CA LEU A 122 3.89 7.74 -3.77
C LEU A 122 3.60 7.47 -2.30
N THR A 123 3.46 8.54 -1.53
CA THR A 123 3.17 8.44 -0.10
C THR A 123 1.94 9.25 0.24
N VAL A 124 1.04 8.68 1.03
CA VAL A 124 -0.17 9.34 1.51
C VAL A 124 -0.13 9.38 3.03
N PRO A 125 -0.40 10.52 3.69
CA PRO A 125 -0.50 10.57 5.15
C PRO A 125 -1.53 9.56 5.67
N GLY A 126 -1.18 8.77 6.68
CA GLY A 126 -2.03 7.71 7.21
C GLY A 126 -3.40 8.20 7.67
N ALA A 127 -3.45 9.35 8.35
CA ALA A 127 -4.70 9.98 8.76
C ALA A 127 -5.63 10.29 7.55
N ARG A 128 -5.05 10.75 6.44
CA ARG A 128 -5.79 11.00 5.20
C ARG A 128 -6.27 9.69 4.56
N ALA A 129 -5.43 8.65 4.55
CA ALA A 129 -5.80 7.35 4.02
C ALA A 129 -6.97 6.74 4.80
N VAL A 130 -6.95 6.83 6.14
CA VAL A 130 -8.05 6.37 7.01
C VAL A 130 -9.32 7.18 6.75
N ALA A 131 -9.22 8.51 6.71
CA ALA A 131 -10.39 9.37 6.46
C ALA A 131 -11.05 9.13 5.10
N LEU A 132 -10.27 8.77 4.07
CA LEU A 132 -10.79 8.45 2.74
C LEU A 132 -11.41 7.05 2.66
N ALA A 133 -11.09 6.16 3.58
CA ALA A 133 -11.58 4.78 3.60
C ALA A 133 -12.83 4.59 4.48
N ALA A 134 -13.22 5.62 5.25
CA ALA A 134 -14.37 5.63 6.14
C ALA A 134 -15.70 5.89 5.42
#